data_AF-A0A6I9N993-F1
#
_entry.id   AF-A0A6I9N993-F1
#
_cell.length_a   1.000
_cell.length_b   1.000
_cell.length_c   1.000
_cell.angle_alpha   90.00
_cell.angle_beta   90.00
_cell.angle_gamma   90.00
#
_symmetry.space_group_name_H-M   'P 1'
#
loop_
_entity.id
_entity.type
_entity.pdbx_description
1 polymer ?
#
loop_
_entity_poly.entity_id
_entity_poly.type
_entity_poly.pdbx_seq_one_letter_code
_entity_poly.pdbx_strand_id
1 'polypeptide(L)'
;IDILIKDAIGRQHQCATIQLDFQLPIRFDLQYVGTDGQLHIPVMIHRAVLGSLERMIAILAENFGGRWPLWLSPAQVMVIPVGGNSESYSKQVVRQLREAGFMADLNDDQGATLNKKIRSAQLAQYNYIFVLGDKESESGTVNVRSRGGKQLGRRPTEDVLTALTQLRDSRSNLEDF
;
A
#
# COMPACT_ATOMS: atom_id res chain seq x y z
N ILE A 1 8.74 12.40 26.11
CA ILE A 1 8.23 11.02 25.91
C ILE A 1 8.73 10.57 24.55
N ASP A 2 9.43 9.44 24.51
CA ASP A 2 9.99 8.88 23.29
C ASP A 2 9.46 7.47 23.06
N ILE A 3 9.01 7.19 21.84
CA ILE A 3 8.55 5.87 21.42
C ILE A 3 9.63 5.24 20.55
N LEU A 4 10.19 4.13 21.05
CA LEU A 4 11.23 3.36 20.38
C LEU A 4 10.60 2.14 19.68
N ILE A 5 10.96 1.93 18.42
CA ILE A 5 10.57 0.77 17.62
C ILE A 5 11.83 -0.06 17.33
N LYS A 6 11.71 -1.39 17.32
CA LYS A 6 12.81 -2.28 16.96
C LYS A 6 12.77 -2.62 15.47
N ASP A 7 13.93 -2.61 14.84
CA ASP A 7 14.13 -3.07 13.46
C ASP A 7 14.29 -4.60 13.39
N ALA A 8 14.41 -5.17 12.18
CA ALA A 8 14.45 -6.63 11.97
C ALA A 8 15.68 -7.32 12.59
N ILE A 9 16.75 -6.58 12.91
CA ILE A 9 17.93 -7.11 13.59
C ILE A 9 18.03 -6.66 15.06
N GLY A 10 16.97 -6.05 15.59
CA GLY A 10 16.82 -5.73 17.01
C GLY A 10 17.35 -4.37 17.45
N ARG A 11 17.79 -3.49 16.52
CA ARG A 11 18.21 -2.13 16.88
C ARG A 11 17.00 -1.27 17.19
N GLN A 12 17.15 -0.37 18.15
CA GLN A 12 16.09 0.55 18.57
C GLN A 12 16.19 1.87 17.82
N HIS A 13 15.06 2.32 17.27
CA HIS A 13 14.92 3.57 16.54
C HIS A 13 13.84 4.43 17.20
N GLN A 14 14.18 5.66 17.56
CA GLN A 14 13.20 6.64 18.03
C GLN A 14 12.35 7.12 16.85
N CYS A 15 11.04 6.89 16.94
CA CYS A 15 10.08 7.27 15.91
C CYS A 15 9.19 8.40 16.42
N ALA A 16 8.28 8.09 17.35
CA ALA A 16 7.39 9.11 17.88
C ALA A 16 8.02 9.84 19.07
N THR A 17 7.74 11.13 19.17
CA THR A 17 8.19 11.98 20.27
C THR A 17 7.07 12.91 20.72
N ILE A 18 7.04 13.19 22.03
CA ILE A 18 6.24 14.24 22.65
C ILE A 18 7.15 14.97 23.61
N GLN A 19 7.48 16.23 23.30
CA GLN A 19 8.41 17.06 24.05
C GLN A 19 7.67 18.29 24.57
N LEU A 20 7.92 18.64 25.83
CA LEU A 20 7.34 19.82 26.47
C LEU A 20 8.40 20.92 26.51
N ASP A 21 8.08 22.08 25.95
CA ASP A 21 9.00 23.18 25.77
C ASP A 21 8.45 24.49 26.34
N PHE A 22 9.17 25.01 27.31
CA PHE A 22 8.90 26.30 27.96
C PHE A 22 9.83 27.41 27.46
N GLN A 23 10.88 27.09 26.70
CA GLN A 23 11.94 28.03 26.33
C GLN A 23 11.66 28.75 25.02
N LEU A 24 11.23 28.04 23.97
CA LEU A 24 10.92 28.70 22.70
C LEU A 24 9.79 29.72 22.80
N PRO A 25 8.68 29.47 23.53
CA PRO A 25 7.66 30.49 23.75
C PRO A 25 8.21 31.80 24.33
N ILE A 26 9.14 31.72 25.29
CA ILE A 26 9.79 32.90 25.87
C ILE A 26 10.69 33.59 24.84
N ARG A 27 11.51 32.83 24.12
CA ARG A 27 12.47 33.37 23.15
C ARG A 27 11.81 34.07 21.95
N PHE A 28 10.65 33.59 21.55
CA PHE A 28 9.85 34.18 20.47
C PHE A 28 8.81 35.19 20.97
N ASP A 29 8.78 35.48 22.28
CA ASP A 29 7.79 36.34 22.93
C ASP A 29 6.33 35.98 22.57
N LEU A 30 6.03 34.67 22.60
CA LEU A 30 4.68 34.17 22.32
C LEU A 30 3.79 34.44 23.53
N GLN A 31 2.61 34.99 23.27
CA GLN A 31 1.65 35.36 24.30
C GLN A 31 0.22 35.07 23.84
N TYR A 32 -0.68 34.80 24.78
CA TYR A 32 -2.12 34.72 24.56
C TYR A 32 -2.87 35.44 25.69
N VAL A 33 -4.12 35.87 25.43
CA VAL A 33 -4.96 36.54 26.43
C VAL A 33 -5.72 35.49 27.23
N GLY A 34 -5.52 35.50 28.56
CA GLY A 34 -6.22 34.63 29.50
C GLY A 34 -7.66 35.07 29.77
N THR A 35 -8.41 34.24 30.50
CA THR A 35 -9.79 34.57 30.94
C THR A 35 -9.83 35.75 31.92
N ASP A 36 -8.70 36.06 32.53
CA ASP A 36 -8.47 37.24 33.38
C ASP A 36 -8.14 38.52 32.58
N GLY A 37 -8.09 38.43 31.25
CA GLY A 37 -7.72 39.53 30.36
C GLY A 37 -6.23 39.86 30.35
N GLN A 38 -5.39 39.08 31.05
CA GLN A 38 -3.93 39.28 31.11
C GLN A 38 -3.21 38.51 30.01
N LEU A 39 -1.99 38.92 29.68
CA LEU A 39 -1.12 38.21 28.75
C LEU A 39 -0.38 37.09 29.48
N HIS A 40 -0.48 35.88 28.94
CA HIS A 40 0.17 34.68 29.46
C HIS A 40 1.05 34.04 28.38
N ILE A 41 2.16 33.44 28.80
CA ILE A 41 3.06 32.71 27.90
C ILE A 41 2.53 31.28 27.75
N PRO A 42 2.33 30.76 26.52
CA PRO A 42 1.88 29.40 26.32
C PRO A 42 3.00 28.40 26.56
N VAL A 43 2.64 27.14 26.86
CA VAL A 43 3.57 26.01 26.85
C VAL A 43 3.48 25.32 25.49
N MET A 44 4.62 25.05 24.86
CA MET A 44 4.67 24.41 23.55
C MET A 44 4.85 22.90 23.70
N ILE A 45 4.06 22.12 22.98
CA ILE A 45 4.22 20.67 22.87
C ILE A 45 4.68 20.34 21.45
N HIS A 46 5.91 19.83 21.32
CA HIS A 46 6.43 19.32 20.05
C HIS A 46 6.05 17.86 19.92
N ARG A 47 5.42 17.48 18.81
CA ARG A 47 4.96 16.11 18.55
C ARG A 47 5.36 15.65 17.15
N ALA A 48 6.01 14.50 17.10
CA ALA A 48 6.17 13.71 15.88
C ALA A 48 5.54 12.33 16.09
N VAL A 49 4.67 11.88 15.19
CA VAL A 49 3.95 10.59 15.34
C VAL A 49 4.70 9.46 14.66
N LEU A 50 5.10 9.69 13.41
CA LEU A 50 5.86 8.71 12.62
C LEU A 50 7.37 8.91 12.74
N GLY A 51 7.81 10.02 13.34
CA GLY A 51 9.18 10.50 13.19
C GLY A 51 9.37 11.06 11.78
N SER A 52 10.48 10.71 11.14
CA SER A 52 10.68 11.00 9.72
C SER A 52 10.02 9.94 8.84
N LEU A 53 9.58 10.35 7.65
CA LEU A 53 8.94 9.45 6.69
C LEU A 53 9.91 8.34 6.25
N GLU A 54 11.17 8.69 6.01
CA GLU A 54 12.22 7.78 5.56
C GLU A 54 12.46 6.67 6.60
N ARG A 55 12.54 7.03 7.89
CA ARG A 55 12.71 6.07 8.97
C ARG A 55 11.50 5.15 9.10
N MET A 56 10.30 5.72 9.03
CA MET A 56 9.07 4.93 9.09
C MET A 56 8.98 3.93 7.92
N ILE A 57 9.28 4.37 6.70
CA ILE A 57 9.30 3.49 5.52
C ILE A 57 10.35 2.39 5.68
N ALA A 58 11.56 2.71 6.16
CA ALA A 58 12.61 1.70 6.39
C ALA A 58 12.17 0.63 7.40
N ILE A 59 11.60 1.05 8.53
CA ILE A 59 11.07 0.13 9.56
C ILE A 59 9.93 -0.72 9.01
N LEU A 60 9.00 -0.13 8.25
CA LEU A 60 7.90 -0.89 7.65
C LEU A 60 8.41 -1.86 6.58
N ALA A 61 9.41 -1.47 5.78
CA ALA A 61 10.00 -2.33 4.74
C ALA A 61 10.62 -3.57 5.37
N GLU A 62 11.32 -3.41 6.49
CA GLU A 62 11.87 -4.51 7.29
C GLU A 62 10.77 -5.35 7.95
N ASN A 63 9.78 -4.72 8.57
CA ASN A 63 8.66 -5.42 9.23
C ASN A 63 7.85 -6.29 8.26
N PHE A 64 7.61 -5.80 7.04
CA PHE A 64 6.92 -6.57 6.01
C PHE A 64 7.85 -7.46 5.19
N GLY A 65 9.17 -7.31 5.29
CA GLY A 65 10.15 -8.01 4.44
C GLY A 65 9.91 -7.75 2.95
N GLY A 66 9.57 -6.50 2.59
CA GLY A 66 9.20 -6.10 1.23
C GLY A 66 7.80 -6.55 0.76
N ARG A 67 7.06 -7.31 1.57
CA ARG A 67 5.69 -7.77 1.27
C ARG A 67 4.65 -6.75 1.72
N TRP A 68 4.66 -5.59 1.08
CA TRP A 68 3.74 -4.49 1.41
C TRP A 68 2.27 -4.92 1.38
N PRO A 69 1.43 -4.46 2.34
CA PRO A 69 -0.02 -4.62 2.26
C PRO A 69 -0.56 -3.84 1.06
N LEU A 70 -1.73 -4.22 0.55
CA LEU A 70 -2.30 -3.67 -0.69
C LEU A 70 -2.31 -2.14 -0.69
N TRP A 71 -2.76 -1.52 0.41
CA TRP A 71 -2.92 -0.07 0.52
C TRP A 71 -1.59 0.72 0.51
N LEU A 72 -0.45 0.06 0.77
CA LEU A 72 0.87 0.69 0.81
C LEU A 72 1.77 0.24 -0.35
N SER A 73 1.38 -0.81 -1.07
CA SER A 73 2.20 -1.43 -2.10
C SER A 73 2.26 -0.57 -3.37
N PRO A 74 3.46 -0.34 -3.95
CA PRO A 74 3.58 0.24 -5.29
C PRO A 74 3.23 -0.76 -6.40
N ALA A 75 3.21 -2.06 -6.10
CA ALA A 75 2.93 -3.15 -7.04
C ALA A 75 1.66 -3.87 -6.59
N GLN A 76 0.49 -3.29 -6.89
CA GLN A 76 -0.79 -3.82 -6.39
C GLN A 76 -1.30 -4.97 -7.27
N VAL A 77 -1.44 -4.74 -8.57
CA VAL A 77 -2.01 -5.74 -9.49
C VAL A 77 -1.17 -5.92 -10.74
N MET A 78 -0.82 -7.16 -11.06
CA MET A 78 -0.23 -7.54 -12.35
C MET A 78 -1.26 -8.29 -13.19
N VAL A 79 -1.53 -7.81 -14.40
CA VAL A 79 -2.43 -8.44 -15.36
C VAL A 79 -1.61 -9.16 -16.44
N ILE A 80 -1.92 -10.43 -16.67
CA ILE A 80 -1.19 -11.31 -17.59
C ILE A 80 -2.18 -11.93 -18.59
N PRO A 81 -2.17 -11.50 -19.85
CA PRO A 81 -2.90 -12.19 -20.92
C PRO A 81 -2.26 -13.55 -21.22
N VAL A 82 -3.11 -14.55 -21.49
CA VAL A 82 -2.68 -15.88 -21.98
C VAL A 82 -2.38 -15.85 -23.48
N GLY A 83 -2.74 -14.77 -24.18
CA GLY A 83 -2.50 -14.54 -25.61
C GLY A 83 -3.79 -14.44 -26.41
N GLY A 84 -3.66 -14.19 -27.72
CA GLY A 84 -4.80 -14.12 -28.64
C GLY A 84 -5.76 -12.98 -28.32
N ASN A 85 -7.06 -13.28 -28.19
CA ASN A 85 -8.10 -12.28 -28.00
C ASN A 85 -8.14 -11.69 -26.58
N SER A 86 -7.40 -12.25 -25.63
CA SER A 86 -7.37 -11.79 -24.23
C SER A 86 -6.63 -10.46 -24.00
N GLU A 87 -5.89 -9.96 -24.99
CA GLU A 87 -5.11 -8.72 -24.85
C GLU A 87 -5.97 -7.47 -24.71
N SER A 88 -7.03 -7.35 -25.51
CA SER A 88 -7.95 -6.20 -25.47
C SER A 88 -8.67 -6.14 -24.13
N TYR A 89 -9.15 -7.28 -23.66
CA TYR A 89 -9.78 -7.42 -22.35
C TYR A 89 -8.79 -7.14 -21.22
N SER A 90 -7.55 -7.62 -21.32
CA SER A 90 -6.52 -7.33 -20.31
C SER A 90 -6.23 -5.83 -20.19
N LYS A 91 -6.15 -5.12 -21.33
CA LYS A 91 -5.99 -3.66 -21.35
C LYS A 91 -7.20 -2.95 -20.72
N GLN A 92 -8.41 -3.45 -20.96
CA GLN A 92 -9.63 -2.93 -20.33
C GLN A 92 -9.60 -3.11 -18.80
N VAL A 93 -9.24 -4.30 -18.31
CA VAL A 93 -9.15 -4.58 -16.86
C VAL A 93 -8.10 -3.67 -16.19
N VAL A 94 -6.93 -3.49 -16.81
CA VAL A 94 -5.91 -2.56 -16.30
C VAL A 94 -6.44 -1.13 -16.25
N ARG A 95 -7.16 -0.70 -17.27
CA ARG A 95 -7.77 0.63 -17.29
C ARG A 95 -8.79 0.80 -16.17
N GLN A 96 -9.68 -0.17 -15.97
CA GLN A 96 -10.67 -0.15 -14.88
C GLN A 96 -10.02 -0.07 -13.50
N LEU A 97 -8.95 -0.85 -13.27
CA LEU A 97 -8.18 -0.80 -12.02
C LEU A 97 -7.54 0.58 -11.80
N ARG A 98 -6.93 1.16 -12.84
CA ARG A 98 -6.31 2.49 -12.77
C ARG A 98 -7.33 3.60 -12.55
N GLU A 99 -8.48 3.55 -13.22
CA GLU A 99 -9.60 4.49 -13.01
C GLU A 99 -10.16 4.41 -11.58
N ALA A 100 -10.09 3.23 -10.95
CA ALA A 100 -10.44 3.05 -9.54
C ALA A 100 -9.31 3.43 -8.55
N GLY A 101 -8.17 3.92 -9.04
CA GLY A 101 -7.05 4.39 -8.22
C GLY A 101 -6.04 3.31 -7.79
N PHE A 102 -6.01 2.16 -8.47
CA PHE A 102 -5.01 1.12 -8.23
C PHE A 102 -3.81 1.22 -9.18
N MET A 103 -2.64 0.83 -8.67
CA MET A 103 -1.42 0.59 -9.43
C MET A 103 -1.52 -0.78 -10.11
N ALA A 104 -1.89 -0.77 -11.38
CA ALA A 104 -2.04 -1.98 -12.19
C ALA A 104 -1.13 -1.94 -13.43
N ASP A 105 -0.40 -3.03 -13.66
CA ASP A 105 0.49 -3.21 -14.79
C ASP A 105 0.07 -4.38 -15.68
N LEU A 106 0.43 -4.31 -16.96
CA LEU A 106 0.17 -5.34 -17.97
C LEU A 106 1.50 -6.01 -18.35
N ASN A 107 1.55 -7.34 -18.34
CA ASN A 107 2.68 -8.10 -18.88
C ASN A 107 2.28 -8.84 -20.17
N ASP A 108 2.49 -8.16 -21.29
CA ASP A 108 2.22 -8.63 -22.65
C ASP A 108 3.44 -9.27 -23.34
N ASP A 109 4.48 -9.65 -22.59
CA ASP A 109 5.70 -10.26 -23.15
C ASP A 109 5.40 -11.58 -23.87
N GLN A 110 5.31 -11.57 -25.20
CA GLN A 110 5.00 -12.76 -26.00
C GLN A 110 6.14 -13.80 -25.99
N GLY A 111 7.35 -13.43 -25.57
CA GLY A 111 8.52 -14.31 -25.53
C GLY A 111 8.64 -15.15 -24.25
N ALA A 112 7.86 -14.83 -23.21
CA ALA A 112 7.88 -15.54 -21.94
C ALA A 112 6.70 -16.50 -21.78
N THR A 113 6.97 -17.71 -21.27
CA THR A 113 5.91 -18.64 -20.89
C THR A 113 5.05 -18.06 -19.77
N LEU A 114 3.76 -18.43 -19.72
CA LEU A 114 2.83 -17.95 -18.68
C LEU A 114 3.39 -18.16 -17.25
N ASN A 115 3.96 -19.33 -16.98
CA ASN A 115 4.58 -19.64 -15.69
C ASN A 115 5.77 -18.71 -15.37
N LYS A 116 6.57 -18.34 -16.37
CA LYS A 116 7.67 -17.37 -16.20
C LYS A 116 7.10 -16.00 -15.83
N LYS A 117 6.05 -15.53 -16.53
CA LYS A 117 5.40 -14.24 -16.23
C LYS A 117 4.84 -14.19 -14.80
N ILE A 118 4.12 -15.25 -14.40
CA ILE A 118 3.56 -15.37 -13.05
C ILE A 118 4.68 -15.36 -12.00
N ARG A 119 5.73 -16.15 -12.20
CA ARG A 119 6.88 -16.19 -11.29
C ARG A 119 7.57 -14.84 -11.17
N SER A 120 7.77 -14.12 -12.28
CA SER A 120 8.35 -12.79 -12.27
C SER A 120 7.50 -11.80 -11.47
N ALA A 121 6.17 -11.84 -11.62
CA ALA A 121 5.25 -11.01 -10.86
C ALA A 121 5.27 -11.33 -9.35
N GLN A 122 5.36 -12.61 -8.99
CA GLN A 122 5.50 -13.03 -7.60
C GLN A 122 6.83 -12.56 -6.98
N LEU A 123 7.94 -12.68 -7.72
CA LEU A 123 9.25 -12.22 -7.26
C LEU A 123 9.27 -10.70 -7.08
N ALA A 124 8.60 -9.96 -7.96
CA ALA A 124 8.39 -8.51 -7.85
C ALA A 124 7.37 -8.11 -6.75
N GLN A 125 6.86 -9.06 -5.97
CA GLN A 125 5.97 -8.85 -4.81
C GLN A 125 4.63 -8.19 -5.13
N TYR A 126 4.09 -8.37 -6.34
CA TYR A 126 2.72 -7.94 -6.64
C TYR A 126 1.71 -8.56 -5.67
N ASN A 127 0.79 -7.76 -5.11
CA ASN A 127 -0.22 -8.28 -4.18
C ASN A 127 -1.13 -9.31 -4.86
N TYR A 128 -1.58 -8.99 -6.08
CA TYR A 128 -2.46 -9.84 -6.87
C TYR A 128 -1.97 -9.97 -8.31
N ILE A 129 -2.17 -11.16 -8.86
CA ILE A 129 -1.84 -11.48 -10.25
C ILE A 129 -3.11 -11.98 -10.92
N PHE A 130 -3.56 -11.29 -11.96
CA PHE A 130 -4.74 -11.64 -12.74
C PHE A 130 -4.30 -12.32 -14.03
N VAL A 131 -4.74 -13.55 -14.23
CA VAL A 131 -4.46 -14.31 -15.46
C VAL A 131 -5.72 -14.33 -16.31
N LEU A 132 -5.64 -13.81 -17.53
CA LEU A 132 -6.80 -13.60 -18.39
C LEU A 132 -6.64 -14.37 -19.70
N GLY A 133 -7.52 -15.34 -19.94
CA GLY A 133 -7.64 -16.03 -21.22
C GLY A 133 -8.97 -15.70 -21.91
N ASP A 134 -9.29 -16.48 -22.94
CA ASP A 134 -10.52 -16.30 -23.72
C ASP A 134 -11.76 -16.50 -22.84
N LYS A 135 -11.75 -17.52 -21.98
CA LYS A 135 -12.87 -17.79 -21.06
C LYS A 135 -13.15 -16.63 -20.10
N GLU A 136 -12.10 -15.99 -19.58
CA GLU A 136 -12.23 -14.80 -18.73
C GLU A 136 -12.79 -13.61 -19.51
N SER A 137 -12.31 -13.44 -20.75
CA SER A 137 -12.73 -12.35 -21.65
C SER A 137 -14.19 -12.46 -22.06
N GLU A 138 -14.67 -13.67 -22.36
CA GLU A 138 -16.08 -13.94 -22.71
C GLU A 138 -17.04 -13.76 -21.53
N SER A 139 -16.58 -14.06 -20.31
CA SER A 139 -17.43 -14.05 -19.11
C SER A 139 -17.31 -12.77 -18.28
N GLY A 140 -16.46 -11.82 -18.66
CA GLY A 140 -16.22 -10.61 -17.86
C GLY A 140 -15.65 -10.90 -16.47
N THR A 141 -14.81 -11.94 -16.37
CA THR A 141 -14.21 -12.39 -15.11
C THR A 141 -12.70 -12.20 -15.12
N VAL A 142 -12.07 -12.36 -13.95
CA VAL A 142 -10.62 -12.44 -13.78
C VAL A 142 -10.26 -13.70 -12.99
N ASN A 143 -9.17 -14.38 -13.36
CA ASN A 143 -8.62 -15.46 -12.55
C ASN A 143 -7.54 -14.91 -11.60
N VAL A 144 -7.87 -14.82 -10.32
CA VAL A 144 -7.06 -14.13 -9.33
C VAL A 144 -6.11 -15.10 -8.63
N ARG A 145 -4.86 -14.68 -8.50
CA ARG A 145 -3.82 -15.36 -7.70
C ARG A 145 -3.26 -14.38 -6.69
N SER A 146 -3.06 -14.82 -5.46
CA SER A 146 -2.37 -14.03 -4.44
C SER A 146 -0.86 -14.06 -4.66
N ARG A 147 -0.17 -13.09 -4.07
CA ARG A 147 1.30 -13.04 -3.99
C ARG A 147 1.92 -14.36 -3.54
N GLY A 148 1.32 -15.01 -2.53
CA GLY A 148 1.76 -16.30 -1.99
C GLY A 148 1.51 -17.50 -2.91
N GLY A 149 0.94 -17.30 -4.10
CA GLY A 149 0.69 -18.35 -5.09
C GLY A 149 -0.63 -19.11 -4.92
N LYS A 150 -1.44 -18.75 -3.91
CA LYS A 150 -2.79 -19.28 -3.72
C LYS A 150 -3.67 -18.83 -4.88
N GLN A 151 -4.37 -19.77 -5.50
CA GLN A 151 -5.37 -19.47 -6.52
C GLN A 151 -6.68 -19.12 -5.80
N LEU A 152 -7.14 -17.87 -5.98
CA LEU A 152 -8.42 -17.39 -5.46
C LEU A 152 -9.58 -17.68 -6.44
N GLY A 153 -9.24 -18.19 -7.63
CA GLY A 153 -10.17 -18.67 -8.63
C GLY A 153 -10.65 -17.56 -9.56
N ARG A 154 -11.59 -17.95 -10.43
CA ARG A 154 -12.26 -17.04 -11.35
C ARG A 154 -13.40 -16.32 -10.64
N ARG A 155 -13.43 -14.99 -10.72
CA ARG A 155 -14.48 -14.14 -10.15
C ARG A 155 -14.85 -13.00 -11.09
N PRO A 156 -16.07 -12.45 -11.02
CA PRO A 156 -16.43 -11.24 -11.77
C PRO A 156 -15.46 -10.09 -11.47
N THR A 157 -15.09 -9.34 -12.50
CA THR A 157 -14.12 -8.25 -12.38
C THR A 157 -14.61 -7.17 -11.40
N GLU A 158 -15.91 -6.87 -11.40
CA GLU A 158 -16.53 -5.89 -10.51
C GLU A 158 -16.50 -6.30 -9.03
N ASP A 159 -16.76 -7.58 -8.73
CA ASP A 159 -16.69 -8.11 -7.36
C ASP A 159 -15.27 -8.01 -6.81
N VAL A 160 -14.28 -8.35 -7.64
CA VAL A 160 -12.87 -8.24 -7.27
C VAL A 160 -12.48 -6.78 -7.04
N LEU A 161 -12.91 -5.87 -7.91
CA LEU A 161 -12.64 -4.43 -7.73
C LEU A 161 -13.24 -3.89 -6.43
N THR A 162 -14.46 -4.30 -6.11
CA THR A 162 -15.15 -3.94 -4.87
C THR A 162 -14.39 -4.44 -3.65
N ALA A 163 -13.97 -5.70 -3.67
CA ALA A 163 -13.21 -6.30 -2.57
C ALA A 163 -11.83 -5.64 -2.37
N LEU A 164 -11.10 -5.37 -3.47
CA LEU A 164 -9.83 -4.64 -3.41
C LEU A 164 -10.02 -3.23 -2.86
N THR A 165 -11.13 -2.57 -3.21
CA THR A 165 -11.48 -1.24 -2.71
C THR A 165 -11.72 -1.27 -1.21
N GLN A 166 -12.48 -2.26 -0.71
CA GLN A 166 -12.68 -2.46 0.72
C GLN A 166 -11.36 -2.70 1.46
N LEU A 167 -10.47 -3.53 0.93
CA LEU A 167 -9.15 -3.79 1.53
C LEU A 167 -8.28 -2.52 1.57
N ARG A 168 -8.28 -1.72 0.51
CA ARG A 168 -7.56 -0.44 0.45
C ARG A 168 -8.10 0.54 1.48
N ASP A 169 -9.42 0.74 1.49
CA ASP A 169 -10.07 1.79 2.28
C ASP A 169 -10.05 1.46 3.78
N SER A 170 -10.13 0.17 4.14
CA SER A 170 -9.94 -0.31 5.51
C SER A 170 -8.47 -0.36 5.95
N ARG A 171 -7.52 -0.10 5.03
CA ARG A 171 -6.06 -0.26 5.25
C ARG A 171 -5.72 -1.64 5.82
N SER A 172 -6.40 -2.66 5.30
CA SER A 172 -6.29 -4.02 5.79
C SER A 172 -4.94 -4.64 5.43
N ASN A 173 -4.41 -5.46 6.35
CA ASN A 173 -3.26 -6.33 6.10
C ASN A 173 -3.69 -7.73 5.65
N LEU A 174 -4.98 -7.98 5.46
CA LEU A 174 -5.49 -9.24 4.93
C LEU A 174 -5.18 -9.33 3.43
N GLU A 175 -4.78 -10.53 2.99
CA GLU A 175 -4.46 -10.80 1.59
C GLU A 175 -5.61 -11.50 0.85
N ASP A 176 -6.61 -11.99 1.58
CA ASP A 176 -7.75 -12.74 1.03
C ASP A 176 -9.04 -11.92 1.11
N PHE A 177 -9.92 -12.17 0.14
CA PHE A 177 -11.31 -11.72 0.07
C PHE A 177 -12.13 -12.75 -0.71
#